data_AF-A0A958G7Z9-F1
#
_entry.id   AF-A0A958G7Z9-F1
#
_cell.length_a   1.000
_cell.length_b   1.000
_cell.length_c   1.000
_cell.angle_alpha   90.00
_cell.angle_beta   90.00
_cell.angle_gamma   90.00
#
_symmetry.space_group_name_H-M   'P 1'
#
loop_
_entity.id
_entity.type
_entity.pdbx_description
1 polymer ?
#
loop_
_entity_poly.entity_id
_entity_poly.type
_entity_poly.pdbx_seq_one_letter_code
_entity_poly.pdbx_strand_id
1 'polypeptide(L)'
;GLFVVAGLLTSIYPAIFLSAFRPLQALKGERGSLTDRKMLKHFLVGFQFTVSIALISTSLLVVKQLDYIRQVDTGIAADHVLVLPLSNQDLRSNYPFLKDEFSRLPGVVDVSAASNYPGKFTRRSGFLPEGFSDKESMLINNVLVDPNFTKM
;
A
#
# COMPACT_ATOMS: atom_id res chain seq x y z
N GLY A 1 12.49 21.35 3.08
CA GLY A 1 13.63 21.09 3.98
C GLY A 1 14.55 20.02 3.42
N LEU A 2 14.11 18.76 3.44
CA LEU A 2 14.93 17.59 3.08
C LEU A 2 15.54 17.66 1.67
N PHE A 3 14.78 18.07 0.65
CA PHE A 3 15.29 18.21 -0.73
C PHE A 3 16.41 19.23 -0.87
N VAL A 4 16.33 20.35 -0.14
CA VAL A 4 17.35 21.41 -0.16
C VAL A 4 18.62 20.92 0.52
N VAL A 5 18.49 20.24 1.66
CA VAL A 5 19.61 19.64 2.40
C VAL A 5 20.28 18.53 1.59
N ALA A 6 19.50 17.64 0.96
CA ALA A 6 20.02 16.57 0.11
C ALA A 6 20.71 17.10 -1.17
N GLY A 7 20.12 18.13 -1.79
CA GLY A 7 20.70 18.79 -2.95
C GLY A 7 22.03 19.47 -2.62
N LEU A 8 22.10 20.19 -1.49
CA LEU A 8 23.34 20.81 -1.02
C LEU A 8 24.42 19.77 -0.71
N LEU A 9 24.10 18.69 0.00
CA LEU A 9 25.07 17.63 0.32
C LEU A 9 25.60 16.93 -0.94
N THR A 10 24.74 16.68 -1.93
CA THR A 10 25.13 16.04 -3.19
C THR A 10 25.96 16.96 -4.09
N SER A 11 25.79 18.28 -3.97
CA SER A 11 26.50 19.30 -4.78
C SER A 11 27.80 19.80 -4.13
N ILE A 12 27.86 19.81 -2.80
CA ILE A 12 29.04 20.20 -2.02
C ILE A 12 30.18 19.21 -2.24
N TYR A 13 29.89 17.91 -2.32
CA TYR A 13 30.90 16.88 -2.54
C TYR A 13 31.71 17.07 -3.84
N PRO A 14 31.09 17.28 -5.04
CA PRO A 14 31.82 17.60 -6.26
C PRO A 14 32.42 19.02 -6.27
N ALA A 15 31.81 20.00 -5.59
CA ALA A 15 32.35 21.36 -5.51
C ALA A 15 33.66 21.43 -4.70
N ILE A 16 33.72 20.75 -3.54
CA ILE A 16 34.95 20.64 -2.74
C ILE A 16 36.01 19.83 -3.51
N PHE A 17 35.59 18.79 -4.25
CA PHE A 17 36.49 18.02 -5.12
C PHE A 17 37.14 18.87 -6.21
N LEU A 18 36.37 19.73 -6.90
CA LEU A 18 36.87 20.59 -7.96
C LEU A 18 37.78 21.70 -7.41
N SER A 19 37.42 22.25 -6.24
CA SER A 19 38.20 23.29 -5.55
C SER A 19 39.55 22.78 -5.02
N ALA A 20 39.63 21.50 -4.63
CA ALA A 20 40.87 20.89 -4.15
C ALA A 20 41.74 20.28 -5.27
N PHE A 21 41.35 20.40 -6.54
CA PHE A 21 42.07 19.81 -7.67
C PHE A 21 43.31 20.66 -8.00
N ARG A 22 44.50 20.17 -7.61
CA ARG A 22 45.79 20.84 -7.88
C ARG A 22 46.42 20.26 -9.16
N PRO A 23 46.42 20.99 -10.30
CA PRO A 23 46.89 20.46 -11.59
C PRO A 23 48.36 20.03 -11.58
N LEU A 24 49.20 20.70 -10.77
CA LEU A 24 50.62 20.41 -10.62
C LEU A 24 50.92 19.03 -9.99
N GLN A 25 50.02 18.51 -9.14
CA GLN A 25 50.17 17.18 -8.52
C GLN A 25 49.73 16.05 -9.46
N ALA A 26 48.81 16.33 -10.39
CA ALA A 26 48.39 15.37 -11.42
C ALA A 26 49.50 15.11 -12.46
N LEU A 27 50.37 16.10 -12.71
CA LEU A 27 51.48 16.00 -13.65
C LEU A 27 52.73 15.29 -13.06
N LYS A 28 52.87 15.30 -11.72
CA LYS A 28 54.00 14.67 -11.00
C LYS A 28 53.80 13.19 -10.65
N GLY A 29 52.62 12.62 -10.91
CA GLY A 29 52.38 11.18 -10.74
C GLY A 29 52.30 10.70 -9.28
N GLU A 30 52.01 11.58 -8.31
CA GLU A 30 51.84 11.17 -6.90
C GLU A 30 50.54 10.36 -6.73
N ARG A 31 50.67 9.03 -6.65
CA ARG A 31 49.59 8.03 -6.64
C ARG A 31 48.77 7.95 -5.34
N GLY A 32 49.17 8.64 -4.27
CA GLY A 32 48.63 8.44 -2.92
C GLY A 32 47.31 9.15 -2.59
N SER A 33 46.94 10.20 -3.32
CA SER A 33 45.75 11.03 -2.99
C SER A 33 44.60 10.89 -4.01
N LEU A 34 44.91 10.46 -5.23
CA LEU A 34 43.95 10.36 -6.34
C LEU A 34 43.17 9.03 -6.32
N THR A 35 43.77 7.96 -5.81
CA THR A 35 43.20 6.59 -5.83
C THR A 35 42.03 6.44 -4.86
N ASP A 36 42.18 6.85 -3.60
CA ASP A 36 41.11 6.77 -2.58
C ASP A 36 39.91 7.66 -2.94
N ARG A 37 40.17 8.83 -3.53
CA ARG A 37 39.12 9.75 -4.00
C ARG A 37 38.35 9.19 -5.20
N LYS A 38 39.00 8.40 -6.07
CA LYS A 38 38.35 7.74 -7.21
C LYS A 38 37.46 6.59 -6.74
N MET A 39 37.87 5.84 -5.73
CA MET A 39 37.06 4.77 -5.13
C MET A 39 35.77 5.29 -4.50
N LEU A 40 35.84 6.36 -3.69
CA LEU A 40 34.66 6.92 -3.03
C LEU A 40 33.60 7.39 -4.05
N LYS A 41 34.04 7.99 -5.17
CA LYS A 41 33.15 8.38 -6.26
C LYS A 41 32.47 7.20 -6.94
N HIS A 42 33.20 6.12 -7.22
CA HIS A 42 32.63 4.94 -7.85
C HIS A 42 31.60 4.26 -6.94
N PHE A 43 31.87 4.21 -5.64
CA PHE A 43 30.92 3.68 -4.65
C PHE A 43 29.65 4.54 -4.57
N LEU A 44 29.79 5.87 -4.47
CA LEU A 44 28.65 6.78 -4.36
C LEU A 44 27.73 6.70 -5.58
N VAL A 45 28.32 6.63 -6.79
CA VAL A 45 27.56 6.50 -8.04
C VAL A 45 26.88 5.14 -8.13
N GLY A 46 27.56 4.05 -7.77
CA GLY A 46 26.96 2.71 -7.75
C GLY A 46 25.78 2.60 -6.76
N PHE A 47 25.91 3.22 -5.58
CA PHE A 47 24.84 3.28 -4.59
C PHE A 47 23.62 4.04 -5.11
N GLN A 48 23.84 5.20 -5.75
CA GLN A 48 22.77 5.99 -6.35
C GLN A 48 21.99 5.20 -7.41
N PHE A 49 22.70 4.52 -8.32
CA PHE A 49 22.05 3.68 -9.33
C PHE A 49 21.26 2.52 -8.71
N THR A 50 21.79 1.91 -7.65
CA THR A 50 21.10 0.80 -6.95
C THR A 50 19.78 1.28 -6.34
N VAL A 51 19.80 2.43 -5.64
CA VAL A 51 18.59 3.02 -5.05
C VAL A 51 17.57 3.39 -6.13
N SER A 52 18.01 3.99 -7.24
CA SER A 52 17.12 4.31 -8.36
C SER A 52 16.46 3.06 -8.96
N ILE A 53 17.22 2.00 -9.21
CA ILE A 53 16.70 0.73 -9.75
C ILE A 53 15.71 0.10 -8.78
N ALA A 54 16.02 0.09 -7.48
CA ALA A 54 15.12 -0.44 -6.45
C ALA A 54 13.80 0.33 -6.41
N LEU A 55 13.85 1.67 -6.47
CA LEU A 55 12.66 2.52 -6.45
C LEU A 55 11.78 2.32 -7.69
N ILE A 56 12.39 2.27 -8.88
CA ILE A 56 11.68 1.98 -10.14
C ILE A 56 11.04 0.59 -10.08
N SER A 57 11.79 -0.43 -9.65
CA SER A 57 11.29 -1.81 -9.54
C SER A 57 10.12 -1.92 -8.57
N THR A 58 10.22 -1.24 -7.41
CA THR A 58 9.16 -1.24 -6.40
C THR A 58 7.90 -0.55 -6.93
N SER A 59 8.06 0.59 -7.60
CA SER A 59 6.95 1.29 -8.25
C SER A 59 6.24 0.40 -9.27
N LEU A 60 6.99 -0.30 -10.13
CA LEU A 60 6.43 -1.25 -11.09
C LEU A 60 5.71 -2.43 -10.42
N LEU A 61 6.25 -2.95 -9.32
CA LEU A 61 5.58 -4.00 -8.54
C LEU A 61 4.27 -3.51 -7.94
N VAL A 62 4.23 -2.30 -7.38
CA VAL A 62 3.01 -1.72 -6.82
C VAL A 62 1.94 -1.54 -7.90
N VAL A 63 2.31 -1.04 -9.09
CA VAL A 63 1.38 -0.93 -10.22
C VAL A 63 0.81 -2.29 -10.59
N LYS A 64 1.67 -3.32 -10.73
CA LYS A 64 1.23 -4.69 -11.01
C LYS A 64 0.33 -5.26 -9.91
N GLN A 65 0.63 -4.98 -8.64
CA GLN A 65 -0.21 -5.40 -7.52
C GLN A 65 -1.57 -4.72 -7.54
N LEU A 66 -1.64 -3.43 -7.88
CA LEU A 66 -2.90 -2.70 -8.01
C LEU A 66 -3.74 -3.22 -9.19
N ASP A 67 -3.11 -3.49 -10.32
CA ASP A 67 -3.80 -4.09 -11.47
C ASP A 67 -4.33 -5.48 -11.14
N TYR A 68 -3.55 -6.28 -10.41
CA TYR A 68 -4.01 -7.58 -9.91
C TYR A 68 -5.22 -7.43 -8.98
N ILE A 69 -5.17 -6.54 -7.97
CA ILE A 69 -6.31 -6.32 -7.06
C ILE A 69 -7.58 -5.86 -7.82
N ARG A 70 -7.43 -5.12 -8.92
CA ARG A 70 -8.56 -4.69 -9.76
C ARG A 70 -9.13 -5.80 -10.64
N GLN A 71 -8.30 -6.76 -11.06
CA GLN A 71 -8.71 -7.85 -11.94
C GLN A 71 -9.08 -9.12 -11.20
N VAL A 72 -8.65 -9.26 -9.94
CA VAL A 72 -9.12 -10.32 -9.06
C VAL A 72 -10.62 -10.17 -8.93
N ASP A 73 -11.34 -11.14 -9.50
CA ASP A 73 -12.76 -11.29 -9.31
C ASP A 73 -13.01 -11.56 -7.82
N THR A 74 -13.48 -10.54 -7.11
CA THR A 74 -13.83 -10.63 -5.70
C THR A 74 -15.17 -11.35 -5.51
N GLY A 75 -15.85 -11.76 -6.59
CA GLY A 75 -17.20 -12.31 -6.56
C GLY A 75 -18.26 -11.30 -6.12
N ILE A 76 -17.91 -10.01 -6.06
CA ILE A 76 -18.78 -8.91 -5.67
C ILE A 76 -18.74 -7.91 -6.82
N ALA A 77 -19.86 -7.68 -7.51
CA ALA A 77 -19.94 -6.66 -8.53
C ALA A 77 -19.84 -5.29 -7.85
N ALA A 78 -18.65 -4.67 -7.85
CA ALA A 78 -18.44 -3.36 -7.26
C ALA A 78 -19.04 -2.21 -8.10
N ASP A 79 -19.48 -2.50 -9.33
CA ASP A 79 -20.08 -1.54 -10.23
C ASP A 79 -21.53 -1.25 -9.80
N HIS A 80 -21.88 0.04 -9.64
CA HIS A 80 -23.22 0.53 -9.28
C HIS A 80 -23.73 0.17 -7.88
N VAL A 81 -22.83 -0.14 -6.93
CA VAL A 81 -23.21 -0.37 -5.52
C VAL A 81 -23.24 0.93 -4.72
N LEU A 82 -24.38 1.21 -4.09
CA LEU A 82 -24.54 2.32 -3.14
C LEU A 82 -24.46 1.79 -1.70
N VAL A 83 -23.46 2.24 -0.94
CA VAL A 83 -23.29 1.87 0.47
C VAL A 83 -23.96 2.91 1.36
N LEU A 84 -24.99 2.49 2.11
CA LEU A 84 -25.69 3.33 3.08
C LEU A 84 -25.25 2.97 4.50
N PRO A 85 -24.46 3.81 5.19
CA PRO A 85 -24.04 3.54 6.55
C PRO A 85 -25.20 3.71 7.54
N LEU A 86 -25.68 2.60 8.11
CA LEU A 86 -26.69 2.61 9.16
C LEU A 86 -26.02 2.94 10.51
N SER A 87 -25.94 4.22 10.86
CA SER A 87 -25.34 4.67 12.13
C SER A 87 -26.27 4.53 13.33
N ASN A 88 -27.59 4.59 13.13
CA ASN A 88 -28.58 4.53 14.21
C ASN A 88 -28.97 3.08 14.54
N GLN A 89 -29.07 2.76 15.83
CA GLN A 89 -29.44 1.43 16.30
C GLN A 89 -30.86 1.05 15.86
N ASP A 90 -31.80 1.99 15.88
CA ASP A 90 -33.19 1.76 15.47
C ASP A 90 -33.29 1.36 13.99
N LEU A 91 -32.45 1.95 13.13
CA LEU A 91 -32.42 1.60 11.71
C LEU A 91 -31.82 0.21 11.49
N ARG A 92 -30.85 -0.20 12.31
CA ARG A 92 -30.27 -1.56 12.25
C ARG A 92 -31.30 -2.60 12.70
N SER A 93 -32.03 -2.33 13.77
CA SER A 93 -33.08 -3.23 14.28
C SER A 93 -34.24 -3.39 13.29
N ASN A 94 -34.54 -2.34 12.52
CA ASN A 94 -35.59 -2.34 11.49
C ASN A 94 -35.05 -2.63 10.08
N TYR A 95 -33.86 -3.24 9.95
CA TYR A 95 -33.28 -3.59 8.65
C TYR A 95 -34.23 -4.39 7.74
N PRO A 96 -35.02 -5.38 8.21
CA PRO A 96 -35.94 -6.12 7.34
C PRO A 96 -36.97 -5.22 6.64
N PHE A 97 -37.50 -4.22 7.34
CA PHE A 97 -38.44 -3.25 6.75
C PHE A 97 -37.74 -2.37 5.70
N LEU A 98 -36.53 -1.89 6.01
CA LEU A 98 -35.75 -1.09 5.05
C LEU A 98 -35.41 -1.88 3.79
N LYS A 99 -35.04 -3.16 3.94
CA LYS A 99 -34.75 -4.07 2.82
C LYS A 99 -35.96 -4.19 1.88
N ASP A 100 -37.15 -4.37 2.44
CA ASP A 100 -38.40 -4.48 1.69
C ASP A 100 -38.74 -3.18 0.94
N GLU A 101 -38.65 -2.03 1.61
CA GLU A 101 -38.93 -0.72 0.98
C GLU A 101 -37.92 -0.39 -0.12
N PHE A 102 -36.63 -0.63 0.10
CA PHE A 102 -35.61 -0.39 -0.94
C PHE A 102 -35.75 -1.35 -2.12
N SER A 103 -36.14 -2.60 -1.89
CA SER A 103 -36.36 -3.59 -2.97
C SER A 103 -37.56 -3.23 -3.86
N ARG A 104 -38.45 -2.35 -3.40
CA ARG A 104 -39.61 -1.87 -4.18
C ARG A 104 -39.29 -0.67 -5.06
N LEU A 105 -38.13 -0.02 -4.89
CA LEU A 105 -37.76 1.14 -5.67
C LEU A 105 -37.38 0.74 -7.11
N PRO A 106 -37.87 1.47 -8.13
CA PRO A 106 -37.49 1.20 -9.52
C PRO A 106 -35.99 1.51 -9.70
N GLY A 107 -35.23 0.53 -10.20
CA GLY A 107 -33.79 0.63 -10.42
C GLY A 107 -32.92 -0.07 -9.37
N VAL A 108 -33.51 -0.60 -8.30
CA VAL A 108 -32.80 -1.43 -7.32
C VAL A 108 -32.91 -2.90 -7.74
N VAL A 109 -31.78 -3.54 -8.04
CA VAL A 109 -31.74 -4.96 -8.47
C VAL A 109 -31.71 -5.91 -7.27
N ASP A 110 -30.95 -5.57 -6.22
CA ASP A 110 -30.87 -6.34 -4.99
C ASP A 110 -30.49 -5.44 -3.81
N VAL A 111 -30.82 -5.86 -2.58
CA VAL A 111 -30.49 -5.17 -1.32
C VAL A 111 -29.91 -6.16 -0.32
N SER A 112 -28.75 -5.84 0.26
CA SER A 112 -28.04 -6.70 1.21
C SER A 112 -27.43 -5.86 2.33
N ALA A 113 -27.33 -6.46 3.52
CA ALA A 113 -26.57 -5.90 4.63
C ALA A 113 -25.22 -6.58 4.79
N ALA A 114 -24.25 -5.81 5.27
CA ALA A 114 -22.97 -6.31 5.75
C ALA A 114 -22.55 -5.52 6.99
N SER A 115 -21.92 -6.19 7.95
CA SER A 115 -21.37 -5.53 9.14
C SER A 115 -20.21 -4.59 8.83
N ASN A 116 -19.57 -4.78 7.67
CA ASN A 116 -18.55 -3.91 7.09
C ASN A 116 -18.49 -4.13 5.58
N TYR A 117 -18.05 -3.11 4.83
CA TYR A 117 -17.80 -3.25 3.40
C TYR A 117 -16.37 -3.76 3.12
N PRO A 118 -16.15 -4.45 1.97
CA PRO A 118 -14.84 -4.93 1.57
C PRO A 118 -13.78 -3.82 1.55
N GLY A 119 -12.56 -4.11 2.03
CA GLY A 119 -11.45 -3.15 2.08
C GLY A 119 -11.33 -2.34 3.39
N LYS A 120 -12.25 -2.49 4.34
CA LYS A 120 -12.12 -1.94 5.70
C LYS A 120 -11.66 -2.99 6.71
N PHE A 121 -11.01 -2.51 7.77
CA PHE A 121 -10.64 -3.33 8.92
C PHE A 121 -11.86 -4.08 9.44
N THR A 122 -11.74 -5.40 9.45
CA THR A 122 -12.79 -6.31 9.90
C THR A 122 -12.60 -6.62 11.38
N ARG A 123 -13.70 -6.84 12.10
CA ARG A 123 -13.63 -7.20 13.52
C ARG A 123 -12.98 -8.58 13.64
N ARG A 124 -11.97 -8.68 14.50
CA ARG A 124 -11.39 -9.97 14.89
C ARG A 124 -12.27 -10.58 15.96
N SER A 125 -12.84 -11.73 15.63
CA SER A 125 -13.71 -12.48 16.53
C SER A 125 -13.02 -13.79 16.90
N GLY A 126 -13.16 -14.22 18.14
CA GLY A 126 -12.72 -15.55 18.55
C GLY A 126 -13.55 -16.58 17.81
N PHE A 127 -12.89 -17.47 17.09
CA PHE A 127 -13.51 -18.58 16.38
C PHE A 127 -12.95 -19.87 16.93
N LEU A 128 -13.86 -20.76 17.29
CA LEU A 128 -13.56 -22.12 17.73
C LEU A 128 -14.06 -23.06 16.63
N PRO A 129 -13.17 -23.68 15.83
CA PRO A 129 -13.59 -24.69 14.87
C PRO A 129 -14.18 -25.89 15.61
N GLU A 130 -15.19 -26.54 15.02
CA GLU A 130 -15.81 -27.72 15.61
C GLU A 130 -14.75 -28.82 15.84
N GLY A 131 -14.66 -29.32 17.08
CA GLY A 131 -13.69 -30.34 17.49
C GLY A 131 -12.45 -29.84 18.24
N PHE A 132 -12.28 -28.54 18.42
CA PHE A 132 -11.17 -27.95 19.18
C PHE A 132 -11.58 -27.50 20.59
N SER A 133 -10.63 -27.41 21.52
CA SER A 133 -10.88 -26.96 22.90
C SER A 133 -10.85 -25.43 22.99
N ASP A 134 -11.55 -24.82 23.97
CA ASP A 134 -11.60 -23.35 24.16
C ASP A 134 -10.23 -22.66 24.19
N LYS A 135 -9.16 -23.37 24.57
CA LYS A 135 -7.77 -22.87 24.60
C LYS A 135 -7.14 -22.71 23.22
N GLU A 136 -7.75 -23.25 22.18
CA GLU A 136 -7.28 -23.22 20.79
C GLU A 136 -8.07 -22.22 19.94
N SER A 137 -8.86 -21.35 20.59
CA SER A 137 -9.61 -20.28 19.93
C SER A 137 -8.67 -19.39 19.12
N MET A 138 -8.98 -19.23 17.84
CA MET A 138 -8.20 -18.39 16.93
C MET A 138 -8.96 -17.09 16.66
N LEU A 139 -8.25 -15.97 16.66
CA LEU A 139 -8.80 -14.68 16.25
C LEU A 139 -8.80 -14.58 14.72
N ILE A 140 -9.95 -14.85 14.11
CA ILE A 140 -10.16 -14.69 12.68
C ILE A 140 -10.89 -13.38 12.37
N ASN A 141 -10.60 -12.78 11.22
CA ASN A 141 -11.40 -11.69 10.70
C ASN A 141 -12.71 -12.26 10.14
N ASN A 142 -13.85 -11.76 10.60
CA ASN A 142 -15.15 -12.16 10.04
C ASN A 142 -16.02 -10.94 9.70
N VAL A 143 -16.67 -11.00 8.55
CA VAL A 143 -17.72 -10.05 8.16
C VAL A 143 -19.02 -10.81 8.18
N LEU A 144 -19.99 -10.30 8.94
CA LEU A 144 -21.36 -10.82 8.90
C LEU A 144 -22.05 -10.19 7.70
N VAL A 145 -22.54 -11.02 6.80
CA VAL A 145 -23.21 -10.61 5.57
C VAL A 145 -24.54 -11.35 5.44
N ASP A 146 -25.51 -10.72 4.78
CA ASP A 146 -26.74 -11.41 4.40
C ASP A 146 -26.43 -12.53 3.38
N PRO A 147 -27.28 -13.57 3.30
CA PRO A 147 -27.08 -14.69 2.37
C PRO A 147 -26.97 -14.29 0.89
N ASN A 148 -27.59 -13.18 0.47
CA ASN A 148 -27.56 -12.68 -0.90
C ASN A 148 -26.34 -11.82 -1.24
N PHE A 149 -25.49 -11.46 -0.26
CA PHE A 149 -24.36 -10.54 -0.45
C PHE A 149 -23.33 -11.00 -1.50
N THR A 150 -23.17 -12.31 -1.69
CA THR A 150 -22.21 -12.89 -2.65
C THR A 150 -22.74 -13.02 -4.08
N LYS A 151 -24.02 -12.69 -4.31
CA LYS A 151 -24.67 -12.74 -5.63
C LYS A 151 -25.00 -11.35 -6.16
N MET A 152 -24.54 -10.31 -5.47
CA MET A 152 -24.70 -8.90 -5.84
C MET A 152 -23.65 -8.46 -6.86
#